data_AF-A0AAW5JYM8-F1
#
_entry.id   AF-A0AAW5JYM8-F1
#
_cell.length_a   1.000
_cell.length_b   1.000
_cell.length_c   1.000
_cell.angle_alpha   90.00
_cell.angle_beta   90.00
_cell.angle_gamma   90.00
#
_symmetry.space_group_name_H-M   'P 1'
#
loop_
_entity.id
_entity.type
_entity.pdbx_description
1 polymer ?
#
loop_
_entity_poly.entity_id
_entity_poly.type
_entity_poly.pdbx_seq_one_letter_code
_entity_poly.pdbx_strand_id
1 'polypeptide(L)'
;MPEAAKNGAASPETAEKPAETQDPENTIGSKRPDALTGCAAPSSCEARSSENTTGSKRPDALTGMVFHAMRMMAGTLVSRVLGLIREMLTAALFGATRQLDAFFVAYTLANLSRQLLAEGALSASFVPVFSRTLSADGRDSARKLANEALTVLIFGCSFVVAVGLIFAPVFVDIMAPGFASHERALAISLTRIMFPFLMLVSIGALAMGVLNSMGSFFVPAIAPAVSNLVYILFLLAMRSRLSIWNLAVAVLLGGAFHMLLQVYWCGRLKMTLRPALPNRRDPQLRSMMVLFLPYAAGLSLNQLNPVISRMLGSYLAAGSISVLTYADRVLQLPLGLFVIAISQAVLPMLSRQDPNKTGEFRDFIRDAMRFNLFVVLPVAAGLCIVSSEVVHILFYRGAFSAWAWHATATALSLYALGLPGMASSTVIMRAIYARRMPRAAVMITGVTVAVNLCASVILMRFFAYAGLAAASASAFTAASFFAAWMLSRNIGEKLGIFDMKWLWKVMFPLLLMGAALLAFKHILPYPAEAKLLLRVLWLAVSIAGAALIYAAATMALRCPEWRWIKDAARGRAKA
;
A
#
# COMPACT_ATOMS: atom_id res chain seq x y z
N MET A 1 56.24 -30.45 19.76
CA MET A 1 57.10 -30.27 20.97
C MET A 1 56.95 -28.82 21.44
N PRO A 2 57.26 -28.50 22.71
CA PRO A 2 56.76 -27.32 23.42
C PRO A 2 57.81 -26.17 23.41
N GLU A 3 57.79 -25.07 24.18
CA GLU A 3 57.54 -24.76 25.61
C GLU A 3 57.45 -23.21 25.74
N ALA A 4 57.11 -22.49 26.82
CA ALA A 4 56.49 -22.70 28.16
C ALA A 4 55.93 -21.30 28.61
N ALA A 5 55.45 -20.96 29.82
CA ALA A 5 55.36 -21.61 31.13
C ALA A 5 54.31 -20.90 32.03
N LYS A 6 53.66 -21.66 32.95
CA LYS A 6 53.47 -21.41 34.42
C LYS A 6 52.85 -20.07 34.91
N ASN A 7 52.00 -19.99 35.96
CA ASN A 7 51.37 -20.91 36.93
C ASN A 7 49.93 -20.36 37.22
N GLY A 8 48.93 -21.02 37.81
CA GLY A 8 48.89 -22.05 38.87
C GLY A 8 48.63 -21.38 40.24
N ALA A 9 47.75 -21.81 41.15
CA ALA A 9 46.73 -22.90 41.19
C ALA A 9 45.55 -22.43 42.12
N ALA A 10 44.59 -23.18 42.67
CA ALA A 10 44.32 -24.63 42.80
C ALA A 10 42.79 -24.91 43.00
N SER A 11 42.42 -25.98 43.71
CA SER A 11 41.06 -26.44 44.15
C SER A 11 41.27 -27.37 45.39
N PRO A 12 40.35 -28.24 45.91
CA PRO A 12 38.95 -28.59 45.56
C PRO A 12 38.01 -28.81 46.80
N GLU A 13 36.97 -29.65 46.63
CA GLU A 13 36.17 -30.39 47.65
C GLU A 13 34.97 -29.68 48.35
N THR A 14 33.83 -30.32 48.67
CA THR A 14 33.40 -31.75 48.57
C THR A 14 31.86 -31.91 48.30
N ALA A 15 31.33 -33.14 48.43
CA ALA A 15 29.91 -33.55 48.34
C ALA A 15 28.99 -32.91 49.45
N GLU A 16 27.67 -33.15 49.60
CA GLU A 16 26.85 -34.33 49.28
C GLU A 16 25.32 -34.03 49.12
N LYS A 17 24.45 -35.05 49.28
CA LYS A 17 22.98 -35.17 49.03
C LYS A 17 22.29 -35.69 50.33
N PRO A 18 20.96 -36.00 50.45
CA PRO A 18 19.80 -35.88 49.53
C PRO A 18 18.52 -35.25 50.19
N ALA A 19 17.33 -35.83 49.93
CA ALA A 19 15.94 -35.42 50.25
C ALA A 19 15.55 -35.55 51.76
N GLU A 20 14.31 -35.33 52.27
CA GLU A 20 13.02 -35.99 51.92
C GLU A 20 11.79 -35.42 52.73
N THR A 21 10.54 -35.66 52.29
CA THR A 21 9.25 -35.74 53.09
C THR A 21 8.76 -34.54 53.97
N GLN A 22 7.53 -34.49 54.54
CA GLN A 22 6.14 -34.70 54.04
C GLN A 22 5.10 -34.06 55.01
N ASP A 23 3.98 -33.54 54.47
CA ASP A 23 2.60 -33.50 55.03
C ASP A 23 2.21 -32.75 56.37
N PRO A 24 0.90 -32.53 56.64
CA PRO A 24 0.38 -31.53 57.62
C PRO A 24 -0.53 -32.10 58.75
N GLU A 25 -1.11 -31.25 59.64
CA GLU A 25 -2.53 -31.27 60.13
C GLU A 25 -2.83 -30.39 61.40
N ASN A 26 -4.12 -30.28 61.76
CA ASN A 26 -4.78 -29.75 62.98
C ASN A 26 -4.79 -28.21 63.26
N THR A 27 -5.88 -27.48 63.59
CA THR A 27 -7.35 -27.64 63.90
C THR A 27 -7.73 -27.20 65.35
N ILE A 28 -8.96 -26.67 65.55
CA ILE A 28 -9.60 -26.21 66.82
C ILE A 28 -9.06 -24.87 67.39
N GLY A 29 -9.82 -23.90 67.94
CA GLY A 29 -11.29 -23.66 67.99
C GLY A 29 -11.87 -23.32 69.39
N SER A 30 -12.68 -22.24 69.55
CA SER A 30 -13.94 -22.18 70.38
C SER A 30 -14.41 -20.77 70.84
N LYS A 31 -15.69 -20.71 71.28
CA LYS A 31 -16.38 -19.76 72.20
C LYS A 31 -16.88 -18.37 71.74
N ARG A 32 -18.22 -18.35 71.53
CA ARG A 32 -19.22 -17.29 71.83
C ARG A 32 -19.70 -17.41 73.32
N PRO A 33 -20.74 -16.70 73.86
CA PRO A 33 -21.67 -15.68 73.32
C PRO A 33 -21.59 -14.36 74.15
N ASP A 34 -22.54 -13.40 74.28
CA ASP A 34 -23.99 -13.23 73.99
C ASP A 34 -24.31 -11.68 73.97
N ALA A 35 -25.50 -11.06 73.93
CA ALA A 35 -26.96 -11.37 73.85
C ALA A 35 -27.75 -10.10 73.39
N LEU A 36 -29.10 -10.13 73.43
CA LEU A 36 -30.07 -8.99 73.45
C LEU A 36 -30.24 -8.15 72.15
N THR A 37 -31.41 -7.58 71.77
CA THR A 37 -32.85 -7.98 71.68
C THR A 37 -33.63 -6.75 71.16
N GLY A 38 -34.58 -6.84 70.21
CA GLY A 38 -35.39 -5.66 69.84
C GLY A 38 -36.24 -5.69 68.56
N CYS A 39 -37.38 -6.41 68.60
CA CYS A 39 -38.66 -6.21 67.89
C CYS A 39 -38.80 -5.62 66.45
N ALA A 40 -39.73 -6.25 65.73
CA ALA A 40 -40.73 -5.68 64.80
C ALA A 40 -40.41 -5.47 63.29
N ALA A 41 -41.40 -5.92 62.50
CA ALA A 41 -41.71 -5.66 61.09
C ALA A 41 -43.28 -5.67 61.01
N PRO A 42 -43.98 -5.49 59.86
CA PRO A 42 -43.50 -5.30 58.48
C PRO A 42 -44.22 -4.20 57.65
N SER A 43 -43.63 -3.84 56.51
CA SER A 43 -44.33 -3.42 55.27
C SER A 43 -43.33 -3.40 54.10
N SER A 44 -43.34 -4.39 53.20
CA SER A 44 -44.25 -4.54 52.05
C SER A 44 -44.07 -3.48 50.96
N CYS A 45 -43.11 -3.70 50.05
CA CYS A 45 -43.32 -3.36 48.64
C CYS A 45 -42.60 -4.38 47.74
N GLU A 46 -43.22 -4.73 46.62
CA GLU A 46 -42.82 -5.86 45.79
C GLU A 46 -41.54 -5.58 45.01
N ALA A 47 -40.68 -6.59 44.86
CA ALA A 47 -39.57 -6.55 43.90
C ALA A 47 -40.11 -6.70 42.46
N ARG A 48 -40.74 -5.63 41.95
CA ARG A 48 -41.22 -5.60 40.56
C ARG A 48 -40.05 -5.74 39.60
N SER A 49 -40.14 -6.78 38.76
CA SER A 49 -39.31 -6.98 37.58
C SER A 49 -39.46 -5.79 36.61
N SER A 50 -38.52 -4.85 36.65
CA SER A 50 -38.38 -3.82 35.64
C SER A 50 -37.53 -4.35 34.47
N GLU A 51 -38.20 -4.96 33.50
CA GLU A 51 -37.62 -5.08 32.16
C GLU A 51 -37.26 -3.68 31.65
N ASN A 52 -35.98 -3.41 31.40
CA ASN A 52 -35.47 -2.87 30.14
C ASN A 52 -33.95 -2.53 30.18
N THR A 53 -33.35 -2.49 28.98
CA THR A 53 -32.00 -2.01 28.61
C THR A 53 -30.88 -3.02 28.32
N THR A 54 -31.16 -4.33 28.28
CA THR A 54 -30.31 -5.32 27.56
C THR A 54 -30.46 -5.19 26.03
N GLY A 55 -30.14 -4.00 25.50
CA GLY A 55 -30.30 -3.61 24.10
C GLY A 55 -29.07 -2.86 23.58
N SER A 56 -27.88 -3.47 23.66
CA SER A 56 -26.64 -2.79 23.28
C SER A 56 -26.63 -2.39 21.80
N LYS A 57 -26.51 -1.10 21.49
CA LYS A 57 -26.47 -0.54 20.13
C LYS A 57 -25.24 -1.00 19.34
N ARG A 58 -25.33 -2.20 18.76
CA ARG A 58 -24.32 -2.78 17.86
C ARG A 58 -24.65 -2.78 16.35
N PRO A 59 -25.91 -2.56 15.87
CA PRO A 59 -26.15 -2.35 14.44
C PRO A 59 -25.48 -1.06 13.90
N ASP A 60 -25.76 0.09 14.54
CA ASP A 60 -25.42 1.42 14.02
C ASP A 60 -23.93 1.60 13.68
N ALA A 61 -23.05 1.08 14.55
CA ALA A 61 -21.60 1.18 14.40
C ALA A 61 -21.07 0.39 13.18
N LEU A 62 -21.70 -0.74 12.85
CA LEU A 62 -21.35 -1.53 11.67
C LEU A 62 -21.82 -0.84 10.39
N THR A 63 -23.07 -0.37 10.37
CA THR A 63 -23.64 0.37 9.22
C THR A 63 -22.83 1.65 8.93
N GLY A 64 -22.48 2.42 9.97
CA GLY A 64 -21.60 3.58 9.85
C GLY A 64 -20.22 3.22 9.29
N MET A 65 -19.57 2.18 9.83
CA MET A 65 -18.26 1.73 9.35
C MET A 65 -18.27 1.32 7.86
N VAL A 66 -19.30 0.59 7.43
CA VAL A 66 -19.47 0.19 6.01
C VAL A 66 -19.71 1.41 5.12
N PHE A 67 -20.54 2.37 5.53
CA PHE A 67 -20.77 3.62 4.80
C PHE A 67 -19.50 4.45 4.65
N HIS A 68 -18.70 4.61 5.72
CA HIS A 68 -17.41 5.30 5.66
C HIS A 68 -16.43 4.58 4.73
N ALA A 69 -16.31 3.24 4.83
CA ALA A 69 -15.44 2.45 3.96
C ALA A 69 -15.81 2.59 2.47
N MET A 70 -17.11 2.55 2.13
CA MET A 70 -17.57 2.77 0.75
C MET A 70 -17.21 4.17 0.25
N ARG A 71 -17.38 5.22 1.07
CA ARG A 71 -16.99 6.59 0.70
C ARG A 71 -15.48 6.77 0.55
N MET A 72 -14.66 6.08 1.36
CA MET A 72 -13.20 6.06 1.20
C MET A 72 -12.78 5.36 -0.10
N MET A 73 -13.40 4.22 -0.43
CA MET A 73 -13.14 3.50 -1.68
C MET A 73 -13.52 4.35 -2.90
N ALA A 74 -14.67 5.04 -2.87
CA ALA A 74 -15.08 5.96 -3.93
C ALA A 74 -14.09 7.13 -4.10
N GLY A 75 -13.69 7.81 -3.02
CA GLY A 75 -12.69 8.88 -3.06
C GLY A 75 -11.32 8.41 -3.56
N THR A 76 -10.92 7.20 -3.20
CA THR A 76 -9.69 6.54 -3.69
C THR A 76 -9.78 6.24 -5.20
N LEU A 77 -10.93 5.78 -5.68
CA LEU A 77 -11.15 5.49 -7.10
C LEU A 77 -11.12 6.79 -7.94
N VAL A 78 -11.82 7.84 -7.50
CA VAL A 78 -11.77 9.17 -8.14
C VAL A 78 -10.34 9.72 -8.15
N SER A 79 -9.60 9.58 -7.04
CA SER A 79 -8.19 9.98 -6.94
C SER A 79 -7.29 9.22 -7.94
N ARG A 80 -7.53 7.91 -8.15
CA ARG A 80 -6.81 7.08 -9.13
C ARG A 80 -7.17 7.45 -10.58
N VAL A 81 -8.45 7.70 -10.88
CA VAL A 81 -8.91 8.11 -12.22
C VAL A 81 -8.35 9.49 -12.59
N LEU A 82 -8.42 10.47 -11.69
CA LEU A 82 -7.79 11.78 -11.91
C LEU A 82 -6.25 11.66 -11.99
N GLY A 83 -5.64 10.74 -11.24
CA GLY A 83 -4.22 10.43 -11.34
C GLY A 83 -3.82 9.83 -12.70
N LEU A 84 -4.69 9.04 -13.33
CA LEU A 84 -4.49 8.56 -14.70
C LEU A 84 -4.65 9.71 -15.71
N ILE A 85 -5.74 10.49 -15.62
CA ILE A 85 -6.00 11.65 -16.51
C ILE A 85 -4.83 12.64 -16.44
N ARG A 86 -4.23 12.82 -15.26
CA ARG A 86 -3.01 13.60 -15.06
C ARG A 86 -1.85 13.09 -15.90
N GLU A 87 -1.54 11.79 -15.85
CA GLU A 87 -0.48 11.21 -16.69
C GLU A 87 -0.82 11.27 -18.18
N MET A 88 -2.10 11.06 -18.56
CA MET A 88 -2.58 11.17 -19.94
C MET A 88 -2.38 12.58 -20.51
N LEU A 89 -2.62 13.62 -19.70
CA LEU A 89 -2.35 15.01 -20.07
C LEU A 89 -0.85 15.29 -20.16
N THR A 90 -0.05 14.83 -19.19
CA THR A 90 1.41 14.98 -19.21
C THR A 90 2.01 14.29 -20.45
N ALA A 91 1.56 13.09 -20.80
CA ALA A 91 1.96 12.38 -22.02
C ALA A 91 1.58 13.14 -23.30
N ALA A 92 0.35 13.66 -23.37
CA ALA A 92 -0.13 14.44 -24.51
C ALA A 92 0.67 15.74 -24.74
N LEU A 93 1.22 16.32 -23.67
CA LEU A 93 1.94 17.61 -23.69
C LEU A 93 3.47 17.45 -23.80
N PHE A 94 4.08 16.40 -23.22
CA PHE A 94 5.53 16.24 -23.10
C PHE A 94 6.09 14.92 -23.68
N GLY A 95 5.21 14.01 -24.12
CA GLY A 95 5.58 12.75 -24.77
C GLY A 95 6.31 11.77 -23.85
N ALA A 96 7.32 11.10 -24.39
CA ALA A 96 8.33 10.39 -23.62
C ALA A 96 9.70 10.93 -24.05
N THR A 97 10.29 11.81 -23.24
CA THR A 97 11.44 12.64 -23.62
C THR A 97 12.43 12.77 -22.46
N ARG A 98 13.71 13.06 -22.74
CA ARG A 98 14.76 13.23 -21.70
C ARG A 98 14.42 14.33 -20.67
N GLN A 99 13.74 15.39 -21.09
CA GLN A 99 13.26 16.43 -20.15
C GLN A 99 12.20 15.88 -19.19
N LEU A 100 11.31 15.00 -19.67
CA LEU A 100 10.29 14.37 -18.85
C LEU A 100 10.87 13.24 -17.97
N ASP A 101 11.88 12.51 -18.45
CA ASP A 101 12.64 11.57 -17.63
C ASP A 101 13.31 12.30 -16.46
N ALA A 102 13.91 13.48 -16.70
CA ALA A 102 14.47 14.35 -15.66
C ALA A 102 13.41 14.84 -14.65
N PHE A 103 12.19 15.18 -15.13
CA PHE A 103 11.06 15.47 -14.25
C PHE A 103 10.63 14.24 -13.44
N PHE A 104 10.54 13.04 -14.02
CA PHE A 104 10.16 11.83 -13.28
C PHE A 104 11.20 11.41 -12.25
N VAL A 105 12.49 11.68 -12.47
CA VAL A 105 13.55 11.53 -11.47
C VAL A 105 13.34 12.50 -10.30
N ALA A 106 13.18 13.80 -10.57
CA ALA A 106 12.92 14.83 -9.55
C ALA A 106 11.61 14.58 -8.76
N TYR A 107 10.53 14.27 -9.46
CA TYR A 107 9.24 13.90 -8.87
C TYR A 107 9.34 12.62 -8.04
N THR A 108 10.20 11.68 -8.44
CA THR A 108 10.44 10.49 -7.61
C THR A 108 11.17 10.85 -6.33
N LEU A 109 12.26 11.61 -6.37
CA LEU A 109 13.00 12.01 -5.16
C LEU A 109 12.09 12.73 -4.15
N ALA A 110 11.24 13.64 -4.61
CA ALA A 110 10.22 14.29 -3.77
C ALA A 110 9.17 13.28 -3.22
N ASN A 111 8.74 12.30 -4.02
CA ASN A 111 7.81 11.25 -3.60
C ASN A 111 8.41 10.22 -2.62
N LEU A 112 9.72 9.94 -2.72
CA LEU A 112 10.41 9.06 -1.78
C LEU A 112 10.41 9.72 -0.40
N SER A 113 10.88 10.96 -0.29
CA SER A 113 10.83 11.73 0.95
C SER A 113 9.41 11.79 1.54
N ARG A 114 8.38 12.00 0.70
CA ARG A 114 6.95 11.95 1.12
C ARG A 114 6.55 10.59 1.72
N GLN A 115 6.89 9.48 1.06
CA GLN A 115 6.47 8.14 1.49
C GLN A 115 7.20 7.69 2.76
N LEU A 116 8.48 8.05 2.89
CA LEU A 116 9.30 7.74 4.07
C LEU A 116 8.88 8.54 5.30
N LEU A 117 8.78 9.87 5.15
CA LEU A 117 8.69 10.79 6.28
C LEU A 117 7.25 11.24 6.60
N ALA A 118 6.41 11.44 5.58
CA ALA A 118 5.05 11.98 5.76
C ALA A 118 4.00 10.86 5.88
N GLU A 119 3.57 10.27 4.76
CA GLU A 119 2.44 9.32 4.79
C GLU A 119 2.75 8.04 5.56
N GLY A 120 4.02 7.62 5.57
CA GLY A 120 4.53 6.48 6.29
C GLY A 120 4.76 6.72 7.79
N ALA A 121 5.98 7.17 8.13
CA ALA A 121 6.44 7.21 9.51
C ALA A 121 5.64 8.14 10.42
N LEU A 122 5.25 9.33 9.93
CA LEU A 122 4.45 10.28 10.72
C LEU A 122 3.09 9.70 11.07
N SER A 123 2.34 9.19 10.09
CA SER A 123 1.01 8.61 10.32
C SER A 123 1.06 7.45 11.33
N ALA A 124 2.06 6.57 11.20
CA ALA A 124 2.24 5.39 12.05
C ALA A 124 2.67 5.74 13.49
N SER A 125 3.41 6.84 13.70
CA SER A 125 3.83 7.31 15.03
C SER A 125 2.82 8.26 15.69
N PHE A 126 2.16 9.12 14.92
CA PHE A 126 1.25 10.15 15.44
C PHE A 126 -0.13 9.61 15.77
N VAL A 127 -0.79 8.91 14.84
CA VAL A 127 -2.21 8.52 14.98
C VAL A 127 -2.47 7.67 16.24
N PRO A 128 -1.64 6.66 16.60
CA PRO A 128 -1.87 5.88 17.81
C PRO A 128 -1.69 6.68 19.11
N VAL A 129 -0.81 7.69 19.11
CA VAL A 129 -0.58 8.55 20.28
C VAL A 129 -1.71 9.57 20.39
N PHE A 130 -1.97 10.34 19.33
CA PHE A 130 -3.03 11.37 19.29
C PHE A 130 -4.41 10.78 19.59
N SER A 131 -4.76 9.59 19.07
CA SER A 131 -6.03 8.93 19.40
C SER A 131 -6.13 8.56 20.90
N ARG A 132 -5.01 8.15 21.53
CA ARG A 132 -5.00 7.88 22.98
C ARG A 132 -5.17 9.17 23.78
N THR A 133 -4.42 10.23 23.44
CA THR A 133 -4.57 11.56 24.05
C THR A 133 -6.00 12.07 23.94
N LEU A 134 -6.62 11.95 22.76
CA LEU A 134 -7.99 12.39 22.51
C LEU A 134 -9.02 11.65 23.36
N SER A 135 -8.80 10.37 23.67
CA SER A 135 -9.69 9.55 24.50
C SER A 135 -9.42 9.65 26.00
N ALA A 136 -8.19 9.89 26.43
CA ALA A 136 -7.79 9.92 27.84
C ALA A 136 -7.71 11.36 28.41
N ASP A 137 -7.03 12.24 27.69
CA ASP A 137 -6.68 13.60 28.15
C ASP A 137 -7.55 14.70 27.50
N GLY A 138 -8.49 14.30 26.62
CA GLY A 138 -9.45 15.17 25.96
C GLY A 138 -8.93 15.97 24.76
N ARG A 139 -9.81 16.80 24.20
CA ARG A 139 -9.56 17.51 22.92
C ARG A 139 -8.43 18.53 23.00
N ASP A 140 -8.33 19.31 24.07
CA ASP A 140 -7.34 20.39 24.14
C ASP A 140 -5.91 19.85 24.34
N SER A 141 -5.75 18.76 25.10
CA SER A 141 -4.50 18.00 25.18
C SER A 141 -4.09 17.43 23.82
N ALA A 142 -5.03 16.81 23.08
CA ALA A 142 -4.77 16.30 21.74
C ALA A 142 -4.43 17.42 20.75
N ARG A 143 -5.11 18.57 20.84
CA ARG A 143 -4.85 19.76 20.01
C ARG A 143 -3.48 20.39 20.33
N LYS A 144 -3.08 20.43 21.59
CA LYS A 144 -1.73 20.82 22.02
C LYS A 144 -0.69 19.88 21.40
N LEU A 145 -0.85 18.57 21.53
CA LEU A 145 0.04 17.57 20.92
C LEU A 145 0.16 17.77 19.40
N ALA A 146 -0.96 18.00 18.69
CA ALA A 146 -0.94 18.27 17.25
C ALA A 146 -0.21 19.58 16.88
N ASN A 147 -0.30 20.61 17.72
CA ASN A 147 0.36 21.90 17.54
C ASN A 147 1.87 21.83 17.81
N GLU A 148 2.31 21.06 18.82
CA GLU A 148 3.72 20.80 19.08
C GLU A 148 4.33 19.86 18.01
N ALA A 149 3.59 18.82 17.61
CA ALA A 149 3.96 17.94 16.50
C ALA A 149 4.10 18.71 15.17
N LEU A 150 3.24 19.69 14.91
CA LEU A 150 3.36 20.58 13.74
C LEU A 150 4.67 21.37 13.77
N THR A 151 5.07 21.91 14.93
CA THR A 151 6.33 22.65 15.04
C THR A 151 7.54 21.75 14.84
N VAL A 152 7.57 20.57 15.48
CA VAL A 152 8.64 19.56 15.26
C VAL A 152 8.71 19.13 13.79
N LEU A 153 7.56 18.95 13.15
CA LEU A 153 7.44 18.62 11.73
C LEU A 153 7.93 19.76 10.82
N ILE A 154 7.61 21.02 11.12
CA ILE A 154 8.12 22.16 10.34
C ILE A 154 9.64 22.26 10.46
N PHE A 155 10.23 22.13 11.65
CA PHE A 155 11.69 22.14 11.79
C PHE A 155 12.36 20.93 11.11
N GLY A 156 11.84 19.72 11.31
CA GLY A 156 12.36 18.49 10.70
C GLY A 156 12.26 18.50 9.17
N CYS A 157 11.11 18.91 8.61
CA CYS A 157 10.93 19.04 7.17
C CYS A 157 11.78 20.18 6.60
N SER A 158 11.98 21.30 7.31
CA SER A 158 12.86 22.38 6.85
C SER A 158 14.31 21.90 6.75
N PHE A 159 14.79 21.13 7.74
CA PHE A 159 16.09 20.49 7.70
C PHE A 159 16.23 19.51 6.52
N VAL A 160 15.26 18.60 6.32
CA VAL A 160 15.31 17.65 5.20
C VAL A 160 15.18 18.35 3.84
N VAL A 161 14.43 19.45 3.73
CA VAL A 161 14.37 20.27 2.51
C VAL A 161 15.70 20.97 2.26
N ALA A 162 16.35 21.54 3.28
CA ALA A 162 17.68 22.14 3.14
C ALA A 162 18.74 21.12 2.68
N VAL A 163 18.79 19.94 3.31
CA VAL A 163 19.61 18.80 2.87
C VAL A 163 19.25 18.42 1.43
N GLY A 164 17.97 18.34 1.10
CA GLY A 164 17.45 18.08 -0.25
C GLY A 164 17.95 19.06 -1.31
N LEU A 165 17.98 20.36 -1.01
CA LEU A 165 18.43 21.42 -1.91
C LEU A 165 19.95 21.43 -2.13
N ILE A 166 20.71 21.20 -1.05
CA ILE A 166 22.19 21.15 -1.06
C ILE A 166 22.66 19.89 -1.79
N PHE A 167 22.21 18.72 -1.36
CA PHE A 167 22.62 17.42 -1.89
C PHE A 167 21.82 16.96 -3.13
N ALA A 168 20.97 17.82 -3.71
CA ALA A 168 20.28 17.55 -4.98
C ALA A 168 21.18 16.98 -6.09
N PRO A 169 22.46 17.40 -6.28
CA PRO A 169 23.37 16.75 -7.21
C PRO A 169 23.60 15.28 -6.89
N VAL A 170 24.02 14.97 -5.65
CA VAL A 170 24.28 13.59 -5.20
C VAL A 170 23.03 12.72 -5.29
N PHE A 171 21.86 13.25 -4.93
CA PHE A 171 20.60 12.53 -5.05
C PHE A 171 20.23 12.24 -6.51
N VAL A 172 20.49 13.15 -7.45
CA VAL A 172 20.30 12.90 -8.89
C VAL A 172 21.34 11.91 -9.43
N ASP A 173 22.60 12.00 -8.98
CA ASP A 173 23.68 11.09 -9.41
C ASP A 173 23.42 9.64 -9.00
N ILE A 174 22.90 9.42 -7.78
CA ILE A 174 22.46 8.09 -7.32
C ILE A 174 21.22 7.61 -8.10
N MET A 175 20.30 8.52 -8.44
CA MET A 175 18.99 8.19 -8.99
C MET A 175 18.96 8.03 -10.52
N ALA A 176 19.89 8.67 -11.22
CA ALA A 176 19.98 8.69 -12.67
C ALA A 176 21.44 8.88 -13.20
N PRO A 177 22.38 7.99 -12.83
CA PRO A 177 23.79 8.10 -13.21
C PRO A 177 24.07 8.06 -14.73
N GLY A 178 23.14 7.56 -15.54
CA GLY A 178 23.23 7.55 -17.01
C GLY A 178 22.79 8.84 -17.72
N PHE A 179 22.43 9.90 -16.98
CA PHE A 179 22.04 11.19 -17.55
C PHE A 179 23.23 12.00 -18.07
N ALA A 180 23.06 12.63 -19.23
CA ALA A 180 24.02 13.59 -19.77
C ALA A 180 24.07 14.87 -18.92
N SER A 181 25.15 15.65 -19.01
CA SER A 181 25.40 16.85 -18.19
C SER A 181 24.23 17.84 -18.16
N HIS A 182 23.60 18.10 -19.30
CA HIS A 182 22.41 18.95 -19.43
C HIS A 182 21.17 18.36 -18.74
N GLU A 183 20.93 17.07 -18.91
CA GLU A 183 19.77 16.35 -18.33
C GLU A 183 19.89 16.25 -16.82
N ARG A 184 21.10 15.98 -16.33
CA ARG A 184 21.50 16.04 -14.93
C ARG A 184 21.26 17.43 -14.34
N ALA A 185 21.72 18.50 -15.01
CA ALA A 185 21.51 19.87 -14.54
C ALA A 185 20.02 20.25 -14.46
N LEU A 186 19.22 19.81 -15.43
CA LEU A 186 17.76 19.97 -15.40
C LEU A 186 17.13 19.17 -14.25
N ALA A 187 17.50 17.90 -14.07
CA ALA A 187 17.00 17.05 -12.99
C ALA A 187 17.34 17.61 -11.60
N ILE A 188 18.55 18.15 -11.40
CA ILE A 188 18.97 18.82 -10.15
C ILE A 188 18.11 20.05 -9.88
N SER A 189 17.86 20.85 -10.91
CA SER A 189 17.09 22.09 -10.79
C SER A 189 15.62 21.82 -10.50
N LEU A 190 15.01 20.85 -11.19
CA LEU A 190 13.67 20.36 -10.90
C LEU A 190 13.61 19.76 -9.49
N THR A 191 14.62 18.98 -9.07
CA THR A 191 14.70 18.40 -7.71
C THR A 191 14.70 19.49 -6.64
N ARG A 192 15.48 20.57 -6.80
CA ARG A 192 15.49 21.72 -5.89
C ARG A 192 14.14 22.44 -5.81
N ILE A 193 13.47 22.66 -6.94
CA ILE A 193 12.12 23.26 -6.96
C ILE A 193 11.09 22.34 -6.30
N MET A 194 11.23 21.02 -6.48
CA MET A 194 10.22 20.04 -6.03
C MET A 194 10.42 19.57 -4.59
N PHE A 195 11.61 19.65 -3.99
CA PHE A 195 11.83 19.23 -2.60
C PHE A 195 10.91 19.91 -1.56
N PRO A 196 10.60 21.23 -1.66
CA PRO A 196 9.60 21.89 -0.80
C PRO A 196 8.19 21.26 -0.78
N PHE A 197 7.83 20.43 -1.77
CA PHE A 197 6.63 19.58 -1.75
C PHE A 197 6.56 18.70 -0.50
N LEU A 198 7.71 18.28 0.03
CA LEU A 198 7.80 17.51 1.27
C LEU A 198 7.12 18.25 2.44
N MET A 199 7.34 19.56 2.60
CA MET A 199 6.72 20.35 3.67
C MET A 199 5.19 20.31 3.55
N LEU A 200 4.69 20.60 2.35
CA LEU A 200 3.26 20.68 2.05
C LEU A 200 2.55 19.35 2.37
N VAL A 201 3.11 18.23 1.91
CA VAL A 201 2.50 16.92 2.16
C VAL A 201 2.74 16.41 3.58
N SER A 202 3.82 16.81 4.26
CA SER A 202 4.04 16.46 5.67
C SER A 202 3.01 17.13 6.58
N ILE A 203 2.74 18.43 6.38
CA ILE A 203 1.64 19.14 7.06
C ILE A 203 0.29 18.51 6.69
N GLY A 204 0.11 18.16 5.41
CA GLY A 204 -1.07 17.42 4.94
C GLY A 204 -1.27 16.07 5.64
N ALA A 205 -0.21 15.29 5.86
CA ALA A 205 -0.24 14.00 6.54
C ALA A 205 -0.52 14.14 8.05
N LEU A 206 0.01 15.18 8.70
CA LEU A 206 -0.35 15.50 10.10
C LEU A 206 -1.85 15.83 10.22
N ALA A 207 -2.35 16.69 9.33
CA ALA A 207 -3.78 17.01 9.25
C ALA A 207 -4.62 15.75 8.94
N MET A 208 -4.15 14.89 8.03
CA MET A 208 -4.78 13.60 7.73
C MET A 208 -4.90 12.71 8.98
N GLY A 209 -3.84 12.65 9.80
CA GLY A 209 -3.83 11.92 11.06
C GLY A 209 -4.89 12.45 12.05
N VAL A 210 -4.94 13.77 12.25
CA VAL A 210 -5.97 14.42 13.08
C VAL A 210 -7.37 14.13 12.55
N LEU A 211 -7.61 14.26 11.24
CA LEU A 211 -8.92 14.02 10.63
C LEU A 211 -9.36 12.56 10.78
N ASN A 212 -8.48 11.59 10.57
CA ASN A 212 -8.76 10.17 10.72
C ASN A 212 -9.07 9.80 12.19
N SER A 213 -8.29 10.29 13.15
CA SER A 213 -8.55 10.11 14.58
C SER A 213 -9.87 10.76 15.05
N MET A 214 -10.31 11.81 14.37
CA MET A 214 -11.61 12.47 14.59
C MET A 214 -12.76 11.84 13.78
N GLY A 215 -12.56 10.67 13.16
CA GLY A 215 -13.58 9.96 12.37
C GLY A 215 -13.89 10.56 10.99
N SER A 216 -13.13 11.56 10.54
CA SER A 216 -13.40 12.34 9.33
C SER A 216 -12.65 11.81 8.10
N PHE A 217 -12.89 10.54 7.75
CA PHE A 217 -12.11 9.81 6.72
C PHE A 217 -12.29 10.29 5.27
N PHE A 218 -13.39 11.00 4.96
CA PHE A 218 -13.71 11.39 3.57
C PHE A 218 -12.80 12.48 3.01
N VAL A 219 -12.41 13.46 3.83
CA VAL A 219 -11.56 14.58 3.41
C VAL A 219 -10.11 14.12 3.11
N PRO A 220 -9.46 13.30 3.96
CA PRO A 220 -8.28 12.50 3.61
C PRO A 220 -8.40 11.76 2.27
N ALA A 221 -9.51 11.06 2.02
CA ALA A 221 -9.68 10.22 0.83
C ALA A 221 -9.88 11.01 -0.48
N ILE A 222 -10.24 12.30 -0.43
CA ILE A 222 -10.44 13.16 -1.61
C ILE A 222 -9.33 14.21 -1.80
N ALA A 223 -8.46 14.46 -0.81
CA ALA A 223 -7.35 15.39 -0.96
C ALA A 223 -6.41 15.05 -2.15
N PRO A 224 -6.09 13.78 -2.47
CA PRO A 224 -5.30 13.44 -3.65
C PRO A 224 -6.03 13.70 -4.98
N ALA A 225 -7.36 13.56 -5.01
CA ALA A 225 -8.18 13.94 -6.17
C ALA A 225 -8.08 15.46 -6.44
N VAL A 226 -8.17 16.28 -5.39
CA VAL A 226 -8.00 17.75 -5.49
C VAL A 226 -6.57 18.10 -5.95
N SER A 227 -5.54 17.42 -5.44
CA SER A 227 -4.16 17.59 -5.92
C SER A 227 -4.01 17.34 -7.42
N ASN A 228 -4.63 16.28 -7.93
CA ASN A 228 -4.56 15.92 -9.35
C ASN A 228 -5.40 16.88 -10.21
N LEU A 229 -6.56 17.32 -9.73
CA LEU A 229 -7.41 18.31 -10.42
C LEU A 229 -6.70 19.66 -10.56
N VAL A 230 -6.06 20.17 -9.50
CA VAL A 230 -5.30 21.44 -9.55
C VAL A 230 -4.12 21.35 -10.52
N TYR A 231 -3.40 20.22 -10.54
CA TYR A 231 -2.34 19.97 -11.53
C TYR A 231 -2.89 20.00 -12.97
N ILE A 232 -4.01 19.32 -13.23
CA ILE A 232 -4.65 19.26 -14.56
C ILE A 232 -5.07 20.66 -15.01
N LEU A 233 -5.79 21.40 -14.16
CA LEU A 233 -6.28 22.75 -14.48
C LEU A 233 -5.13 23.73 -14.72
N PHE A 234 -4.05 23.66 -13.93
CA PHE A 234 -2.87 24.50 -14.11
C PHE A 234 -2.16 24.24 -15.45
N LEU A 235 -1.96 22.98 -15.85
CA LEU A 235 -1.34 22.67 -17.15
C LEU A 235 -2.22 23.05 -18.34
N LEU A 236 -3.55 22.93 -18.21
CA LEU A 236 -4.48 23.40 -19.24
C LEU A 236 -4.45 24.94 -19.38
N ALA A 237 -4.39 25.68 -18.27
CA ALA A 237 -4.24 27.13 -18.28
C ALA A 237 -2.89 27.60 -18.84
N MET A 238 -1.80 26.89 -18.52
CA MET A 238 -0.44 27.20 -18.98
C MET A 238 -0.09 26.62 -20.36
N ARG A 239 -1.06 26.08 -21.11
CA ARG A 239 -0.83 25.40 -22.39
C ARG A 239 -0.14 26.28 -23.45
N SER A 240 -0.37 27.58 -23.45
CA SER A 240 0.26 28.55 -24.36
C SER A 240 1.69 28.96 -23.98
N ARG A 241 2.14 28.61 -22.77
CA ARG A 241 3.49 28.89 -22.24
C ARG A 241 4.11 27.61 -21.68
N LEU A 242 3.93 26.50 -22.40
CA LEU A 242 4.27 25.16 -21.93
C LEU A 242 5.78 25.00 -21.75
N SER A 243 6.21 24.64 -20.54
CA SER A 243 7.60 24.34 -20.21
C SER A 243 7.68 23.25 -19.14
N ILE A 244 8.80 22.54 -19.05
CA ILE A 244 9.01 21.45 -18.08
C ILE A 244 8.89 21.94 -16.63
N TRP A 245 9.26 23.20 -16.37
CA TRP A 245 9.08 23.86 -15.07
C TRP A 245 7.62 23.92 -14.62
N ASN A 246 6.67 24.00 -15.57
CA ASN A 246 5.25 24.03 -15.27
C ASN A 246 4.78 22.72 -14.62
N LEU A 247 5.43 21.58 -14.90
CA LEU A 247 5.14 20.31 -14.22
C LEU A 247 5.55 20.37 -12.74
N ALA A 248 6.71 20.95 -12.44
CA ALA A 248 7.18 21.12 -11.06
C ALA A 248 6.26 22.07 -10.27
N VAL A 249 5.86 23.20 -10.87
CA VAL A 249 4.88 24.14 -10.27
C VAL A 249 3.52 23.47 -10.09
N ALA A 250 3.04 22.66 -11.04
CA ALA A 250 1.80 21.90 -10.92
C ALA A 250 1.81 20.90 -9.75
N VAL A 251 2.96 20.28 -9.46
CA VAL A 251 3.14 19.41 -8.27
C VAL A 251 3.10 20.23 -6.98
N LEU A 252 3.77 21.38 -6.93
CA LEU A 252 3.75 22.25 -5.74
C LEU A 252 2.34 22.79 -5.46
N LEU A 253 1.63 23.29 -6.49
CA LEU A 253 0.25 23.79 -6.35
C LEU A 253 -0.71 22.67 -5.96
N GLY A 254 -0.60 21.48 -6.57
CA GLY A 254 -1.38 20.30 -6.16
C GLY A 254 -1.13 19.93 -4.69
N GLY A 255 0.14 19.91 -4.26
CA GLY A 255 0.52 19.68 -2.86
C GLY A 255 0.01 20.74 -1.89
N ALA A 256 0.01 22.02 -2.31
CA ALA A 256 -0.52 23.12 -1.51
C ALA A 256 -2.03 22.98 -1.31
N PHE A 257 -2.81 22.70 -2.36
CA PHE A 257 -4.26 22.48 -2.22
C PHE A 257 -4.60 21.19 -1.46
N HIS A 258 -3.81 20.12 -1.64
CA HIS A 258 -3.89 18.88 -0.84
C HIS A 258 -3.72 19.14 0.67
N MET A 259 -2.76 20.00 1.03
CA MET A 259 -2.53 20.45 2.41
C MET A 259 -3.67 21.34 2.90
N LEU A 260 -3.98 22.41 2.17
CA LEU A 260 -4.95 23.45 2.57
C LEU A 260 -6.34 22.88 2.84
N LEU A 261 -6.82 21.96 2.01
CA LEU A 261 -8.12 21.29 2.22
C LEU A 261 -8.20 20.60 3.58
N GLN A 262 -7.14 19.88 3.97
CA GLN A 262 -7.11 19.10 5.21
C GLN A 262 -6.92 20.01 6.43
N VAL A 263 -6.01 20.99 6.36
CA VAL A 263 -5.80 21.99 7.43
C VAL A 263 -7.06 22.82 7.67
N TYR A 264 -7.75 23.25 6.61
CA TYR A 264 -9.04 23.95 6.71
C TYR A 264 -10.09 23.09 7.43
N TRP A 265 -10.19 21.80 7.09
CA TRP A 265 -11.17 20.91 7.71
C TRP A 265 -10.84 20.56 9.17
N CYS A 266 -9.56 20.46 9.54
CA CYS A 266 -9.14 20.42 10.94
C CYS A 266 -9.67 21.64 11.72
N GLY A 267 -9.55 22.84 11.12
CA GLY A 267 -10.12 24.07 11.66
C GLY A 267 -11.65 24.03 11.82
N ARG A 268 -12.38 23.50 10.82
CA ARG A 268 -13.84 23.29 10.89
C ARG A 268 -14.26 22.35 12.02
N LEU A 269 -13.42 21.39 12.40
CA LEU A 269 -13.64 20.49 13.54
C LEU A 269 -13.15 21.08 14.89
N LYS A 270 -12.84 22.38 14.95
CA LYS A 270 -12.23 23.12 16.08
C LYS A 270 -10.78 22.71 16.44
N MET A 271 -10.20 21.75 15.73
CA MET A 271 -8.81 21.31 15.88
C MET A 271 -7.88 22.18 15.02
N THR A 272 -7.86 23.49 15.28
CA THR A 272 -7.00 24.42 14.52
C THR A 272 -5.52 24.14 14.79
N LEU A 273 -4.84 23.65 13.75
CA LEU A 273 -3.40 23.44 13.69
C LEU A 273 -2.67 24.80 13.66
N ARG A 274 -1.84 25.07 14.68
CA ARG A 274 -1.00 26.26 14.80
C ARG A 274 0.34 25.86 15.43
N PRO A 275 1.50 26.33 14.94
CA PRO A 275 2.77 26.02 15.59
C PRO A 275 2.79 26.50 17.06
N ALA A 276 3.05 25.59 18.00
CA ALA A 276 3.30 25.89 19.40
C ALA A 276 4.74 25.52 19.77
N LEU A 277 5.33 26.15 20.80
CA LEU A 277 6.66 25.74 21.27
C LEU A 277 6.59 24.29 21.81
N PRO A 278 7.37 23.34 21.26
CA PRO A 278 7.30 21.95 21.67
C PRO A 278 7.93 21.76 23.05
N ASN A 279 7.14 21.26 24.00
CA ASN A 279 7.61 20.98 25.33
C ASN A 279 8.42 19.67 25.31
N ARG A 280 9.75 19.77 25.43
CA ARG A 280 10.67 18.62 25.48
C ARG A 280 10.39 17.64 26.64
N ARG A 281 9.60 18.04 27.64
CA ARG A 281 9.15 17.17 28.75
C ARG A 281 7.78 16.51 28.49
N ASP A 282 7.11 16.80 27.39
CA ASP A 282 5.83 16.17 27.05
C ASP A 282 6.03 14.67 26.70
N PRO A 283 5.46 13.72 27.48
CA PRO A 283 5.69 12.30 27.26
C PRO A 283 5.11 11.80 25.93
N GLN A 284 4.08 12.47 25.43
CA GLN A 284 3.32 12.06 24.25
C GLN A 284 4.08 12.46 22.98
N LEU A 285 4.60 13.69 22.94
CA LEU A 285 5.52 14.14 21.89
C LEU A 285 6.80 13.28 21.86
N ARG A 286 7.37 12.97 23.02
CA ARG A 286 8.54 12.07 23.12
C ARG A 286 8.23 10.66 22.59
N SER A 287 7.07 10.11 22.95
CA SER A 287 6.61 8.79 22.47
C SER A 287 6.48 8.75 20.94
N MET A 288 5.85 9.77 20.35
CA MET A 288 5.75 9.94 18.90
C MET A 288 7.14 9.99 18.23
N MET A 289 8.08 10.79 18.76
CA MET A 289 9.43 10.90 18.19
C MET A 289 10.21 9.58 18.24
N VAL A 290 10.10 8.81 19.34
CA VAL A 290 10.74 7.49 19.48
C VAL A 290 10.13 6.47 18.51
N LEU A 291 8.83 6.53 18.26
CA LEU A 291 8.15 5.66 17.29
C LEU A 291 8.46 6.01 15.83
N PHE A 292 8.71 7.29 15.51
CA PHE A 292 8.93 7.74 14.14
C PHE A 292 10.13 7.06 13.47
N LEU A 293 11.27 7.00 14.16
CA LEU A 293 12.54 6.50 13.61
C LEU A 293 12.49 5.04 13.12
N PRO A 294 12.01 4.05 13.91
CA PRO A 294 11.90 2.67 13.44
C PRO A 294 10.85 2.49 12.32
N TYR A 295 9.77 3.29 12.29
CA TYR A 295 8.84 3.26 11.16
C TYR A 295 9.47 3.81 9.88
N ALA A 296 10.22 4.91 9.94
CA ALA A 296 10.94 5.46 8.79
C ALA A 296 11.97 4.47 8.24
N ALA A 297 12.74 3.83 9.12
CA ALA A 297 13.70 2.78 8.75
C ALA A 297 13.02 1.56 8.11
N GLY A 298 11.95 1.03 8.72
CA GLY A 298 11.22 -0.13 8.20
C GLY A 298 10.56 0.12 6.84
N LEU A 299 10.06 1.34 6.61
CA LEU A 299 9.44 1.71 5.32
C LEU A 299 10.48 2.00 4.22
N SER A 300 11.73 2.32 4.58
CA SER A 300 12.81 2.60 3.62
C SER A 300 13.10 1.43 2.68
N LEU A 301 12.97 0.19 3.16
CA LEU A 301 13.23 -1.02 2.37
C LEU A 301 12.28 -1.17 1.16
N ASN A 302 11.04 -0.68 1.27
CA ASN A 302 10.05 -0.79 0.20
C ASN A 302 10.38 0.12 -1.01
N GLN A 303 11.19 1.15 -0.78
CA GLN A 303 11.52 2.17 -1.79
C GLN A 303 12.69 1.79 -2.70
N LEU A 304 13.42 0.71 -2.39
CA LEU A 304 14.60 0.29 -3.15
C LEU A 304 14.26 -0.13 -4.58
N ASN A 305 13.17 -0.87 -4.80
CA ASN A 305 12.77 -1.31 -6.14
C ASN A 305 12.49 -0.13 -7.10
N PRO A 306 11.66 0.86 -6.73
CA PRO A 306 11.46 2.06 -7.56
C PRO A 306 12.69 2.97 -7.73
N VAL A 307 13.75 2.82 -6.91
CA VAL A 307 15.06 3.48 -7.12
C VAL A 307 15.86 2.72 -8.18
N ILE A 308 16.07 1.41 -7.97
CA ILE A 308 16.86 0.53 -8.86
C ILE A 308 16.39 0.61 -10.31
N SER A 309 15.08 0.50 -10.56
CA SER A 309 14.53 0.53 -11.92
C SER A 309 14.70 1.88 -12.62
N ARG A 310 14.89 2.99 -11.89
CA ARG A 310 15.15 4.34 -12.44
C ARG A 310 16.63 4.62 -12.61
N MET A 311 17.45 4.21 -11.64
CA MET A 311 18.91 4.24 -11.74
C MET A 311 19.38 3.48 -13.00
N LEU A 312 18.88 2.25 -13.19
CA LEU A 312 19.17 1.46 -14.39
C LEU A 312 18.51 2.04 -15.65
N GLY A 313 17.25 2.49 -15.55
CA GLY A 313 16.52 3.13 -16.65
C GLY A 313 17.19 4.41 -17.19
N SER A 314 18.04 5.09 -16.42
CA SER A 314 18.76 6.29 -16.85
C SER A 314 19.85 6.03 -17.90
N TYR A 315 20.38 4.80 -17.98
CA TYR A 315 21.36 4.40 -19.00
C TYR A 315 20.73 4.07 -20.37
N LEU A 316 19.40 4.08 -20.47
CA LEU A 316 18.67 3.68 -21.67
C LEU A 316 18.35 4.86 -22.61
N ALA A 317 17.73 4.57 -23.75
CA ALA A 317 17.30 5.57 -24.72
C ALA A 317 16.34 6.62 -24.12
N ALA A 318 16.28 7.80 -24.76
CA ALA A 318 15.36 8.89 -24.40
C ALA A 318 13.91 8.42 -24.20
N GLY A 319 13.27 8.85 -23.12
CA GLY A 319 11.89 8.49 -22.79
C GLY A 319 11.73 7.15 -22.06
N SER A 320 12.80 6.38 -21.81
CA SER A 320 12.69 5.04 -21.18
C SER A 320 12.11 5.09 -19.76
N ILE A 321 12.46 6.10 -18.96
CA ILE A 321 11.91 6.26 -17.59
C ILE A 321 10.44 6.66 -17.67
N SER A 322 10.08 7.53 -18.61
CA SER A 322 8.71 7.94 -18.91
C SER A 322 7.84 6.75 -19.35
N VAL A 323 8.29 5.95 -20.32
CA VAL A 323 7.67 4.69 -20.79
C VAL A 323 7.37 3.73 -19.64
N LEU A 324 8.37 3.45 -18.79
CA LEU A 324 8.19 2.57 -17.64
C LEU A 324 7.21 3.14 -16.60
N THR A 325 7.19 4.47 -16.42
CA THR A 325 6.28 5.15 -15.48
C THR A 325 4.83 5.13 -15.98
N TYR A 326 4.60 5.29 -17.28
CA TYR A 326 3.26 5.20 -17.88
C TYR A 326 2.70 3.77 -17.83
N ALA A 327 3.53 2.76 -18.13
CA ALA A 327 3.13 1.36 -18.05
C ALA A 327 2.77 0.94 -16.62
N ASP A 328 3.58 1.31 -15.62
CA ASP A 328 3.29 1.06 -14.20
C ASP A 328 2.00 1.77 -13.75
N ARG A 329 1.77 3.02 -14.17
CA ARG A 329 0.52 3.74 -13.82
C ARG A 329 -0.73 2.99 -14.30
N VAL A 330 -0.71 2.36 -15.48
CA VAL A 330 -1.84 1.55 -15.95
C VAL A 330 -2.00 0.29 -15.11
N LEU A 331 -0.89 -0.40 -14.78
CA LEU A 331 -0.90 -1.59 -13.94
C LEU A 331 -1.43 -1.32 -12.52
N GLN A 332 -1.17 -0.13 -11.96
CA GLN A 332 -1.70 0.29 -10.65
C GLN A 332 -3.23 0.32 -10.59
N LEU A 333 -3.95 0.36 -11.72
CA LEU A 333 -5.41 0.39 -11.75
C LEU A 333 -6.03 -0.96 -11.31
N PRO A 334 -5.81 -2.11 -11.99
CA PRO A 334 -6.32 -3.41 -11.54
C PRO A 334 -5.72 -3.86 -10.21
N LEU A 335 -4.45 -3.54 -9.95
CA LEU A 335 -3.82 -3.78 -8.64
C LEU A 335 -4.59 -3.05 -7.53
N GLY A 336 -4.95 -1.78 -7.77
CA GLY A 336 -5.74 -0.97 -6.83
C GLY A 336 -7.18 -1.45 -6.65
N LEU A 337 -7.82 -1.86 -7.74
CA LEU A 337 -9.25 -2.24 -7.75
C LEU A 337 -9.50 -3.63 -7.17
N PHE A 338 -8.67 -4.62 -7.54
CA PHE A 338 -8.89 -6.02 -7.17
C PHE A 338 -7.94 -6.48 -6.06
N VAL A 339 -6.63 -6.41 -6.29
CA VAL A 339 -5.61 -6.99 -5.39
C VAL A 339 -5.64 -6.36 -4.00
N ILE A 340 -5.66 -5.03 -3.93
CA ILE A 340 -5.70 -4.32 -2.64
C ILE A 340 -7.03 -4.57 -1.94
N ALA A 341 -8.17 -4.57 -2.65
CA ALA A 341 -9.48 -4.83 -2.05
C ALA A 341 -9.57 -6.22 -1.42
N ILE A 342 -9.17 -7.26 -2.17
CA ILE A 342 -9.12 -8.65 -1.67
C ILE A 342 -8.19 -8.76 -0.46
N SER A 343 -6.99 -8.17 -0.55
CA SER A 343 -5.99 -8.21 0.53
C SER A 343 -6.45 -7.51 1.81
N GLN A 344 -7.27 -6.45 1.71
CA GLN A 344 -7.82 -5.75 2.88
C GLN A 344 -9.00 -6.52 3.50
N ALA A 345 -9.80 -7.25 2.72
CA ALA A 345 -10.85 -8.13 3.24
C ALA A 345 -10.28 -9.37 3.97
N VAL A 346 -9.13 -9.87 3.51
CA VAL A 346 -8.45 -11.05 4.05
C VAL A 346 -7.89 -10.83 5.47
N LEU A 347 -7.26 -9.68 5.75
CA LEU A 347 -6.56 -9.46 7.02
C LEU A 347 -7.46 -9.53 8.30
N PRO A 348 -8.65 -8.90 8.34
CA PRO A 348 -9.54 -8.99 9.52
C PRO A 348 -10.06 -10.39 9.81
N MET A 349 -10.13 -11.28 8.80
CA MET A 349 -10.54 -12.67 8.99
C MET A 349 -9.39 -13.51 9.56
N LEU A 350 -8.18 -13.37 9.01
CA LEU A 350 -6.98 -14.04 9.51
C LEU A 350 -6.68 -13.70 10.97
N SER A 351 -6.80 -12.42 11.35
CA SER A 351 -6.55 -11.94 12.71
C SER A 351 -7.63 -12.38 13.73
N ARG A 352 -8.66 -13.12 13.31
CA ARG A 352 -9.70 -13.72 14.17
C ARG A 352 -9.60 -15.25 14.26
N GLN A 353 -8.76 -15.89 13.46
CA GLN A 353 -8.55 -17.34 13.56
C GLN A 353 -7.65 -17.68 14.75
N ASP A 354 -7.90 -18.83 15.36
CA ASP A 354 -7.07 -19.37 16.45
C ASP A 354 -5.65 -19.66 15.93
N PRO A 355 -4.58 -19.08 16.54
CA PRO A 355 -3.20 -19.35 16.16
C PRO A 355 -2.80 -20.83 16.15
N ASN A 356 -3.46 -21.65 16.98
CA ASN A 356 -3.21 -23.08 17.11
C ASN A 356 -3.88 -23.91 16.00
N LYS A 357 -4.95 -23.39 15.37
CA LYS A 357 -5.67 -24.06 14.28
C LYS A 357 -5.00 -23.83 12.92
N THR A 358 -3.80 -24.38 12.77
CA THR A 358 -2.99 -24.31 11.54
C THR A 358 -3.75 -24.75 10.28
N GLY A 359 -4.58 -25.79 10.37
CA GLY A 359 -5.41 -26.29 9.26
C GLY A 359 -6.47 -25.29 8.77
N GLU A 360 -7.29 -24.72 9.66
CA GLU A 360 -8.29 -23.69 9.28
C GLU A 360 -7.63 -22.43 8.70
N PHE A 361 -6.46 -22.05 9.22
CA PHE A 361 -5.66 -20.94 8.71
C PHE A 361 -5.10 -21.23 7.31
N ARG A 362 -4.52 -22.43 7.12
CA ARG A 362 -4.01 -22.91 5.83
C ARG A 362 -5.09 -22.91 4.75
N ASP A 363 -6.25 -23.49 5.07
CA ASP A 363 -7.36 -23.63 4.13
C ASP A 363 -7.96 -22.28 3.75
N PHE A 364 -8.13 -21.37 4.71
CA PHE A 364 -8.54 -19.99 4.41
C PHE A 364 -7.52 -19.25 3.53
N ILE A 365 -6.21 -19.39 3.79
CA ILE A 365 -5.16 -18.81 2.94
C ILE A 365 -5.17 -19.42 1.54
N ARG A 366 -5.28 -20.74 1.42
CA ARG A 366 -5.38 -21.45 0.13
C ARG A 366 -6.52 -20.90 -0.70
N ASP A 367 -7.69 -20.75 -0.10
CA ASP A 367 -8.91 -20.39 -0.80
C ASP A 367 -8.98 -18.90 -1.12
N ALA A 368 -8.47 -18.03 -0.22
CA ALA A 368 -8.22 -16.61 -0.52
C ALA A 368 -7.21 -16.42 -1.66
N MET A 369 -6.13 -17.21 -1.70
CA MET A 369 -5.14 -17.19 -2.78
C MET A 369 -5.71 -17.67 -4.11
N ARG A 370 -6.55 -18.72 -4.09
CA ARG A 370 -7.27 -19.20 -5.28
C ARG A 370 -8.23 -18.14 -5.82
N PHE A 371 -9.02 -17.50 -4.97
CA PHE A 371 -9.91 -16.40 -5.36
C PHE A 371 -9.13 -15.22 -5.97
N ASN A 372 -8.03 -14.81 -5.32
CA ASN A 372 -7.15 -13.75 -5.79
C ASN A 372 -6.57 -14.05 -7.19
N LEU A 373 -6.04 -15.26 -7.41
CA LEU A 373 -5.54 -15.68 -8.72
C LEU A 373 -6.66 -15.80 -9.76
N PHE A 374 -7.83 -16.32 -9.40
CA PHE A 374 -9.01 -16.44 -10.26
C PHE A 374 -9.49 -15.08 -10.80
N VAL A 375 -9.37 -14.01 -10.02
CA VAL A 375 -9.69 -12.63 -10.45
C VAL A 375 -8.53 -11.99 -11.23
N VAL A 376 -7.28 -12.22 -10.82
CA VAL A 376 -6.11 -11.51 -11.36
C VAL A 376 -5.57 -12.11 -12.67
N LEU A 377 -5.59 -13.43 -12.83
CA LEU A 377 -5.09 -14.08 -14.05
C LEU A 377 -5.81 -13.65 -15.34
N PRO A 378 -7.14 -13.52 -15.44
CA PRO A 378 -7.79 -13.05 -16.66
C PRO A 378 -7.45 -11.59 -16.96
N VAL A 379 -7.28 -10.75 -15.92
CA VAL A 379 -6.88 -9.35 -16.06
C VAL A 379 -5.43 -9.25 -16.55
N ALA A 380 -4.53 -10.09 -16.03
CA ALA A 380 -3.15 -10.19 -16.49
C ALA A 380 -3.05 -10.62 -17.96
N ALA A 381 -3.72 -11.73 -18.32
CA ALA A 381 -3.72 -12.25 -19.69
C ALA A 381 -4.37 -11.26 -20.69
N GLY A 382 -5.50 -10.64 -20.32
CA GLY A 382 -6.14 -9.60 -21.11
C GLY A 382 -5.21 -8.40 -21.35
N LEU A 383 -4.60 -7.85 -20.29
CA LEU A 383 -3.65 -6.74 -20.42
C LEU A 383 -2.39 -7.10 -21.21
N CYS A 384 -1.95 -8.36 -21.24
CA CYS A 384 -0.87 -8.78 -22.13
C CYS A 384 -1.29 -8.64 -23.61
N ILE A 385 -2.47 -9.15 -23.97
CA ILE A 385 -2.97 -9.26 -25.35
C ILE A 385 -3.40 -7.89 -25.93
N VAL A 386 -4.08 -7.04 -25.13
CA VAL A 386 -4.55 -5.70 -25.55
C VAL A 386 -3.72 -4.53 -24.99
N SER A 387 -2.49 -4.78 -24.53
CA SER A 387 -1.57 -3.74 -24.03
C SER A 387 -1.41 -2.57 -25.01
N SER A 388 -1.24 -2.88 -26.31
CA SER A 388 -1.09 -1.89 -27.37
C SER A 388 -2.32 -1.00 -27.50
N GLU A 389 -3.51 -1.59 -27.56
CA GLU A 389 -4.76 -0.88 -27.76
C GLU A 389 -5.14 -0.04 -26.53
N VAL A 390 -4.86 -0.53 -25.32
CA VAL A 390 -5.00 0.21 -24.06
C VAL A 390 -4.08 1.44 -24.04
N VAL A 391 -2.79 1.27 -24.33
CA VAL A 391 -1.83 2.39 -24.35
C VAL A 391 -2.16 3.40 -25.44
N HIS A 392 -2.62 2.96 -26.61
CA HIS A 392 -3.06 3.84 -27.69
C HIS A 392 -4.27 4.70 -27.27
N ILE A 393 -5.28 4.08 -26.63
CA ILE A 393 -6.48 4.79 -26.16
C ILE A 393 -6.14 5.79 -25.04
N LEU A 394 -5.19 5.47 -24.16
CA LEU A 394 -4.82 6.30 -23.02
C LEU A 394 -3.78 7.40 -23.33
N PHE A 395 -2.75 7.11 -24.12
CA PHE A 395 -1.59 8.00 -24.26
C PHE A 395 -1.29 8.49 -25.68
N TYR A 396 -1.65 7.75 -26.74
CA TYR A 396 -1.27 8.13 -28.11
C TYR A 396 -2.06 9.35 -28.63
N ARG A 397 -1.47 10.54 -28.44
CA ARG A 397 -1.91 11.86 -28.90
C ARG A 397 -0.83 12.91 -28.65
N GLY A 398 -0.86 14.01 -29.40
CA GLY A 398 0.02 15.16 -29.15
C GLY A 398 1.49 14.81 -29.23
N ALA A 399 2.26 15.13 -28.18
CA ALA A 399 3.70 14.86 -28.11
C ALA A 399 4.07 13.37 -27.92
N PHE A 400 3.11 12.48 -27.69
CA PHE A 400 3.35 11.06 -27.42
C PHE A 400 3.53 10.26 -28.73
N SER A 401 4.77 9.91 -29.05
CA SER A 401 5.16 9.29 -30.33
C SER A 401 4.74 7.81 -30.47
N ALA A 402 4.77 7.30 -31.71
CA ALA A 402 4.48 5.89 -32.00
C ALA A 402 5.51 4.95 -31.32
N TRP A 403 6.78 5.36 -31.23
CA TRP A 403 7.77 4.65 -30.41
C TRP A 403 7.35 4.56 -28.95
N ALA A 404 6.92 5.68 -28.35
CA ALA A 404 6.49 5.72 -26.96
C ALA A 404 5.24 4.84 -26.72
N TRP A 405 4.33 4.75 -27.69
CA TRP A 405 3.20 3.83 -27.69
C TRP A 405 3.66 2.37 -27.66
N HIS A 406 4.43 1.91 -28.65
CA HIS A 406 4.84 0.50 -28.70
C HIS A 406 5.75 0.13 -27.50
N ALA A 407 6.66 1.01 -27.08
CA ALA A 407 7.50 0.79 -25.92
C ALA A 407 6.70 0.68 -24.61
N THR A 408 5.72 1.56 -24.39
CA THR A 408 4.84 1.52 -23.21
C THR A 408 3.91 0.31 -23.24
N ALA A 409 3.46 -0.13 -24.42
CA ALA A 409 2.69 -1.36 -24.58
C ALA A 409 3.50 -2.61 -24.21
N THR A 410 4.75 -2.72 -24.69
CA THR A 410 5.65 -3.82 -24.32
C THR A 410 5.99 -3.83 -22.82
N ALA A 411 6.22 -2.65 -22.22
CA ALA A 411 6.44 -2.57 -20.77
C ALA A 411 5.17 -2.97 -19.99
N LEU A 412 3.98 -2.58 -20.45
CA LEU A 412 2.70 -2.92 -19.80
C LEU A 412 2.40 -4.42 -19.87
N SER A 413 2.64 -5.09 -20.99
CA SER A 413 2.41 -6.55 -21.09
C SER A 413 3.36 -7.32 -20.17
N LEU A 414 4.64 -6.95 -20.11
CA LEU A 414 5.61 -7.60 -19.23
C LEU A 414 5.31 -7.34 -17.74
N TYR A 415 4.90 -6.12 -17.38
CA TYR A 415 4.38 -5.84 -16.03
C TYR A 415 3.10 -6.63 -15.70
N ALA A 416 2.20 -6.84 -16.68
CA ALA A 416 0.97 -7.62 -16.48
C ALA A 416 1.27 -9.10 -16.18
N LEU A 417 2.31 -9.70 -16.77
CA LEU A 417 2.80 -11.03 -16.38
C LEU A 417 3.23 -11.10 -14.91
N GLY A 418 3.70 -9.99 -14.33
CA GLY A 418 4.05 -9.87 -12.92
C GLY A 418 2.87 -9.72 -11.96
N LEU A 419 1.68 -9.38 -12.47
CA LEU A 419 0.51 -9.05 -11.66
C LEU A 419 0.03 -10.22 -10.77
N PRO A 420 0.02 -11.49 -11.20
CA PRO A 420 -0.31 -12.64 -10.33
C PRO A 420 0.71 -12.83 -9.19
N GLY A 421 1.99 -12.54 -9.43
CA GLY A 421 3.05 -12.55 -8.42
C GLY A 421 2.85 -11.44 -7.38
N MET A 422 2.66 -10.19 -7.84
CA MET A 422 2.33 -9.05 -6.97
C MET A 422 1.07 -9.29 -6.13
N ALA A 423 0.04 -9.88 -6.73
CA ALA A 423 -1.19 -10.23 -6.05
C ALA A 423 -0.96 -11.28 -4.96
N SER A 424 -0.20 -12.33 -5.30
CA SER A 424 0.15 -13.42 -4.40
C SER A 424 0.98 -12.95 -3.21
N SER A 425 2.04 -12.17 -3.45
CA SER A 425 2.88 -11.62 -2.37
C SER A 425 2.10 -10.68 -1.45
N THR A 426 1.17 -9.87 -2.00
CA THR A 426 0.36 -8.94 -1.21
C THR A 426 -0.58 -9.68 -0.24
N VAL A 427 -1.25 -10.74 -0.70
CA VAL A 427 -2.14 -11.56 0.16
C VAL A 427 -1.34 -12.34 1.21
N ILE A 428 -0.24 -13.00 0.82
CA ILE A 428 0.61 -13.75 1.76
C ILE A 428 1.24 -12.83 2.81
N MET A 429 1.60 -11.60 2.47
CA MET A 429 2.14 -10.64 3.44
C MET A 429 1.13 -10.27 4.53
N ARG A 430 -0.19 -10.31 4.26
CA ARG A 430 -1.23 -10.16 5.30
C ARG A 430 -1.23 -11.33 6.27
N ALA A 431 -1.04 -12.55 5.78
CA ALA A 431 -0.89 -13.75 6.61
C ALA A 431 0.33 -13.68 7.52
N ILE A 432 1.46 -13.19 6.99
CA ILE A 432 2.72 -13.03 7.72
C ILE A 432 2.61 -11.98 8.83
N TYR A 433 1.87 -10.89 8.61
CA TYR A 433 1.55 -9.95 9.69
C TYR A 433 0.58 -10.53 10.72
N ALA A 434 -0.46 -11.28 10.31
CA ALA A 434 -1.37 -11.96 11.24
C ALA A 434 -0.64 -12.99 12.13
N ARG A 435 0.30 -13.77 11.56
CA ARG A 435 1.18 -14.70 12.28
C ARG A 435 2.32 -14.01 13.05
N ARG A 436 2.36 -12.67 13.11
CA ARG A 436 3.36 -11.85 13.81
C ARG A 436 4.82 -12.16 13.41
N MET A 437 5.08 -12.33 12.11
CA MET A 437 6.41 -12.69 11.56
C MET A 437 7.11 -11.51 10.84
N PRO A 438 7.50 -10.41 11.51
CA PRO A 438 8.05 -9.23 10.84
C PRO A 438 9.39 -9.52 10.11
N ARG A 439 10.21 -10.43 10.63
CA ARG A 439 11.46 -10.87 9.97
C ARG A 439 11.18 -11.50 8.59
N ALA A 440 10.10 -12.27 8.45
CA ALA A 440 9.74 -12.89 7.17
C ALA A 440 9.25 -11.84 6.15
N ALA A 441 8.50 -10.82 6.58
CA ALA A 441 8.13 -9.71 5.70
C ALA A 441 9.36 -8.99 5.15
N VAL A 442 10.36 -8.69 6.01
CA VAL A 442 11.64 -8.10 5.60
C VAL A 442 12.41 -9.01 4.63
N MET A 443 12.47 -10.32 4.88
CA MET A 443 13.13 -11.27 3.97
C MET A 443 12.45 -11.35 2.60
N ILE A 444 11.12 -11.26 2.53
CA ILE A 444 10.38 -11.25 1.25
C ILE A 444 10.66 -9.96 0.46
N THR A 445 10.65 -8.80 1.12
CA THR A 445 11.06 -7.53 0.47
C THR A 445 12.52 -7.63 -0.01
N GLY A 446 13.42 -8.19 0.80
CA GLY A 446 14.83 -8.45 0.43
C GLY A 446 14.98 -9.35 -0.79
N VAL A 447 14.27 -10.48 -0.86
CA VAL A 447 14.24 -11.36 -2.05
C VAL A 447 13.68 -10.64 -3.26
N THR A 448 12.63 -9.83 -3.10
CA THR A 448 12.07 -9.03 -4.21
C THR A 448 13.12 -8.04 -4.74
N VAL A 449 13.84 -7.34 -3.86
CA VAL A 449 14.87 -6.36 -4.23
C VAL A 449 16.09 -7.04 -4.87
N ALA A 450 16.57 -8.15 -4.30
CA ALA A 450 17.71 -8.89 -4.84
C ALA A 450 17.42 -9.48 -6.22
N VAL A 451 16.27 -10.14 -6.40
CA VAL A 451 15.87 -10.69 -7.71
C VAL A 451 15.61 -9.57 -8.71
N ASN A 452 14.96 -8.46 -8.32
CA ASN A 452 14.74 -7.33 -9.21
C ASN A 452 16.06 -6.70 -9.68
N LEU A 453 17.03 -6.52 -8.78
CA LEU A 453 18.34 -5.98 -9.13
C LEU A 453 19.09 -6.91 -10.09
N CYS A 454 19.22 -8.20 -9.76
CA CYS A 454 19.96 -9.15 -10.58
C CYS A 454 19.29 -9.34 -11.96
N ALA A 455 17.96 -9.55 -11.98
CA ALA A 455 17.22 -9.68 -13.22
C ALA A 455 17.23 -8.37 -14.03
N SER A 456 17.21 -7.19 -13.41
CA SER A 456 17.30 -5.91 -14.13
C SER A 456 18.64 -5.75 -14.81
N VAL A 457 19.76 -5.99 -14.10
CA VAL A 457 21.11 -5.88 -14.68
C VAL A 457 21.31 -6.85 -15.85
N ILE A 458 20.80 -8.08 -15.74
CA ILE A 458 20.89 -9.09 -16.80
C ILE A 458 19.96 -8.74 -17.97
N LEU A 459 18.65 -8.60 -17.72
CA LEU A 459 17.65 -8.47 -18.77
C LEU A 459 17.69 -7.10 -19.47
N MET A 460 18.11 -6.03 -18.78
CA MET A 460 18.29 -4.72 -19.42
C MET A 460 19.35 -4.76 -20.54
N ARG A 461 20.40 -5.57 -20.38
CA ARG A 461 21.47 -5.72 -21.40
C ARG A 461 20.94 -6.32 -22.71
N PHE A 462 19.93 -7.19 -22.65
CA PHE A 462 19.37 -7.87 -23.82
C PHE A 462 18.07 -7.24 -24.34
N PHE A 463 17.27 -6.62 -23.46
CA PHE A 463 15.90 -6.17 -23.76
C PHE A 463 15.61 -4.72 -23.33
N ALA A 464 16.63 -3.94 -22.94
CA ALA A 464 16.50 -2.53 -22.55
C ALA A 464 15.36 -2.28 -21.53
N TYR A 465 14.41 -1.39 -21.85
CA TYR A 465 13.28 -1.05 -20.98
C TYR A 465 12.33 -2.25 -20.76
N ALA A 466 12.15 -3.10 -21.78
CA ALA A 466 11.37 -4.32 -21.65
C ALA A 466 12.03 -5.29 -20.65
N GLY A 467 13.36 -5.34 -20.63
CA GLY A 467 14.14 -6.09 -19.64
C GLY A 467 13.89 -5.64 -18.20
N LEU A 468 13.79 -4.33 -17.95
CA LEU A 468 13.46 -3.78 -16.63
C LEU A 468 12.02 -4.10 -16.20
N ALA A 469 11.06 -4.09 -17.14
CA ALA A 469 9.68 -4.50 -16.86
C ALA A 469 9.58 -6.01 -16.53
N ALA A 470 10.26 -6.86 -17.30
CA ALA A 470 10.34 -8.30 -17.08
C ALA A 470 11.06 -8.66 -15.77
N ALA A 471 12.10 -7.90 -15.38
CA ALA A 471 12.81 -8.08 -14.12
C ALA A 471 11.89 -7.86 -12.91
N SER A 472 11.09 -6.79 -12.92
CA SER A 472 10.09 -6.51 -11.89
C SER A 472 9.06 -7.65 -11.80
N ALA A 473 8.55 -8.13 -12.94
CA ALA A 473 7.60 -9.25 -12.99
C ALA A 473 8.20 -10.56 -12.43
N SER A 474 9.46 -10.85 -12.79
CA SER A 474 10.21 -12.00 -12.27
C SER A 474 10.43 -11.91 -10.76
N ALA A 475 10.76 -10.71 -10.27
CA ALA A 475 11.02 -10.45 -8.85
C ALA A 475 9.79 -10.64 -7.97
N PHE A 476 8.64 -10.08 -8.34
CA PHE A 476 7.39 -10.29 -7.59
C PHE A 476 6.93 -11.75 -7.65
N THR A 477 7.14 -12.42 -8.79
CA THR A 477 6.84 -13.85 -8.94
C THR A 477 7.70 -14.70 -8.00
N ALA A 478 9.04 -14.52 -8.01
CA ALA A 478 9.96 -15.22 -7.12
C ALA A 478 9.68 -14.91 -5.63
N ALA A 479 9.43 -13.65 -5.29
CA ALA A 479 9.06 -13.23 -3.95
C ALA A 479 7.74 -13.87 -3.47
N SER A 480 6.76 -14.07 -4.36
CA SER A 480 5.51 -14.75 -4.01
C SER A 480 5.68 -16.25 -3.71
N PHE A 481 6.52 -16.95 -4.47
CA PHE A 481 6.87 -18.35 -4.17
C PHE A 481 7.66 -18.48 -2.87
N PHE A 482 8.63 -17.58 -2.65
CA PHE A 482 9.40 -17.53 -1.41
C PHE A 482 8.51 -17.23 -0.19
N ALA A 483 7.55 -16.30 -0.32
CA ALA A 483 6.58 -15.99 0.71
C ALA A 483 5.67 -17.20 1.02
N ALA A 484 5.19 -17.91 -0.01
CA ALA A 484 4.39 -19.12 0.15
C ALA A 484 5.17 -20.25 0.85
N TRP A 485 6.47 -20.39 0.56
CA TRP A 485 7.38 -21.32 1.22
C TRP A 485 7.59 -20.95 2.70
N MET A 486 7.91 -19.67 3.00
CA MET A 486 8.08 -19.21 4.38
C MET A 486 6.81 -19.42 5.22
N LEU A 487 5.63 -19.14 4.65
CA LEU A 487 4.36 -19.34 5.34
C LEU A 487 4.06 -20.83 5.55
N SER A 488 4.27 -21.67 4.53
CA SER A 488 4.13 -23.13 4.66
C SER A 488 5.02 -23.69 5.78
N ARG A 489 6.28 -23.22 5.86
CA ARG A 489 7.23 -23.63 6.90
C ARG A 489 6.83 -23.18 8.32
N ASN A 490 6.08 -22.09 8.47
CA ASN A 490 5.53 -21.65 9.77
C ASN A 490 4.21 -22.34 10.16
N ILE A 491 3.44 -22.81 9.19
CA ILE A 491 2.23 -23.60 9.42
C ILE A 491 2.57 -25.07 9.74
N GLY A 492 3.68 -25.57 9.18
CA GLY A 492 4.05 -26.99 9.21
C GLY A 492 3.52 -27.79 8.02
N GLU A 493 2.64 -27.19 7.21
CA GLU A 493 1.98 -27.83 6.08
C GLU A 493 2.16 -27.05 4.77
N LYS A 494 2.11 -27.77 3.64
CA LYS A 494 2.06 -27.17 2.29
C LYS A 494 0.70 -26.52 2.07
N LEU A 495 0.66 -25.23 1.70
CA LEU A 495 -0.60 -24.48 1.45
C LEU A 495 -1.56 -25.17 0.46
N GLY A 496 -1.06 -25.93 -0.53
CA GLY A 496 -1.90 -26.73 -1.43
C GLY A 496 -2.73 -25.92 -2.42
N ILE A 497 -2.27 -24.71 -2.80
CA ILE A 497 -2.97 -23.80 -3.72
C ILE A 497 -3.17 -24.50 -5.09
N PHE A 498 -2.08 -24.94 -5.71
CA PHE A 498 -2.04 -25.55 -7.04
C PHE A 498 -2.34 -27.06 -7.01
N ASP A 499 -3.61 -27.41 -6.77
CA ASP A 499 -4.14 -28.74 -7.12
C ASP A 499 -4.32 -28.82 -8.65
N MET A 500 -3.94 -29.92 -9.28
CA MET A 500 -4.12 -30.13 -10.73
C MET A 500 -5.58 -29.96 -11.18
N LYS A 501 -6.55 -30.37 -10.33
CA LYS A 501 -8.00 -30.18 -10.59
C LYS A 501 -8.40 -28.71 -10.58
N TRP A 502 -7.74 -27.88 -9.78
CA TRP A 502 -7.95 -26.44 -9.74
C TRP A 502 -7.20 -25.74 -10.89
N LEU A 503 -5.95 -26.14 -11.14
CA LEU A 503 -5.12 -25.60 -12.21
C LEU A 503 -5.79 -25.77 -13.58
N TRP A 504 -6.30 -26.96 -13.91
CA TRP A 504 -7.05 -27.17 -15.16
C TRP A 504 -8.30 -26.28 -15.26
N LYS A 505 -9.06 -26.18 -14.16
CA LYS A 505 -10.28 -25.34 -14.09
C LYS A 505 -10.05 -23.85 -14.26
N VAL A 506 -8.83 -23.36 -14.08
CA VAL A 506 -8.46 -21.95 -14.28
C VAL A 506 -7.71 -21.77 -15.61
N MET A 507 -6.76 -22.65 -15.94
CA MET A 507 -5.98 -22.58 -17.18
C MET A 507 -6.84 -22.77 -18.43
N PHE A 508 -7.78 -23.72 -18.46
CA PHE A 508 -8.61 -23.94 -19.66
C PHE A 508 -9.49 -22.70 -20.00
N PRO A 509 -10.23 -22.08 -19.05
CA PRO A 509 -10.93 -20.83 -19.31
C PRO A 509 -10.03 -19.65 -19.70
N LEU A 510 -8.80 -19.57 -19.18
CA LEU A 510 -7.85 -18.52 -19.57
C LEU A 510 -7.32 -18.71 -21.00
N LEU A 511 -7.03 -19.94 -21.40
CA LEU A 511 -6.63 -20.27 -22.77
C LEU A 511 -7.77 -20.00 -23.75
N LEU A 512 -9.01 -20.40 -23.40
CA LEU A 512 -10.19 -20.12 -24.21
C LEU A 512 -10.47 -18.61 -24.33
N MET A 513 -10.37 -17.85 -23.23
CA MET A 513 -10.49 -16.40 -23.23
C MET A 513 -9.40 -15.73 -24.07
N GLY A 514 -8.14 -16.16 -23.92
CA GLY A 514 -7.01 -15.62 -24.67
C GLY A 514 -7.12 -15.89 -26.17
N ALA A 515 -7.46 -17.12 -26.55
CA ALA A 515 -7.72 -17.51 -27.94
C ALA A 515 -8.88 -16.71 -28.54
N ALA A 516 -9.98 -16.52 -27.81
CA ALA A 516 -11.12 -15.73 -28.27
C ALA A 516 -10.78 -14.23 -28.41
N LEU A 517 -9.96 -13.67 -27.52
CA LEU A 517 -9.52 -12.27 -27.57
C LEU A 517 -8.53 -12.03 -28.73
N LEU A 518 -7.66 -13.00 -29.03
CA LEU A 518 -6.82 -13.00 -30.22
C LEU A 518 -7.66 -13.14 -31.51
N ALA A 519 -8.61 -14.08 -31.55
CA ALA A 519 -9.52 -14.25 -32.68
C ALA A 519 -10.34 -12.98 -32.94
N PHE A 520 -10.88 -12.34 -31.90
CA PHE A 520 -11.55 -11.04 -32.00
C PHE A 520 -10.65 -9.97 -32.62
N LYS A 521 -9.37 -9.91 -32.20
CA LYS A 521 -8.36 -8.97 -32.73
C LYS A 521 -7.98 -9.24 -34.19
N HIS A 522 -8.08 -10.48 -34.66
CA HIS A 522 -7.89 -10.84 -36.08
C HIS A 522 -9.15 -10.58 -36.93
N ILE A 523 -10.35 -10.87 -36.43
CA ILE A 523 -11.63 -10.72 -37.15
C ILE A 523 -12.06 -9.25 -37.22
N LEU A 524 -11.84 -8.49 -36.15
CA LEU A 524 -12.09 -7.05 -36.05
C LEU A 524 -10.77 -6.34 -35.70
N PRO A 525 -9.92 -6.02 -36.69
CA PRO A 525 -8.69 -5.27 -36.47
C PRO A 525 -8.94 -3.96 -35.72
N TYR A 526 -8.00 -3.59 -34.85
CA TYR A 526 -8.13 -2.39 -34.03
C TYR A 526 -8.13 -1.11 -34.90
N PRO A 527 -9.19 -0.28 -34.87
CA PRO A 527 -9.33 0.87 -35.77
C PRO A 527 -8.53 2.08 -35.25
N ALA A 528 -7.20 2.02 -35.38
CA ALA A 528 -6.26 2.99 -34.81
C ALA A 528 -6.51 4.44 -35.25
N GLU A 529 -6.98 4.68 -36.48
CA GLU A 529 -7.23 6.04 -36.97
C GLU A 529 -8.63 6.59 -36.60
N ALA A 530 -9.61 5.72 -36.38
CA ALA A 530 -11.02 6.10 -36.20
C ALA A 530 -11.28 7.00 -34.97
N LYS A 531 -12.48 7.60 -34.88
CA LYS A 531 -12.87 8.47 -33.75
C LYS A 531 -12.71 7.73 -32.40
N LEU A 532 -12.31 8.47 -31.35
CA LEU A 532 -12.04 7.91 -30.01
C LEU A 532 -13.16 7.01 -29.47
N LEU A 533 -14.43 7.38 -29.72
CA LEU A 533 -15.60 6.59 -29.33
C LEU A 533 -15.56 5.16 -29.89
N LEU A 534 -15.15 4.97 -31.16
CA LEU A 534 -15.06 3.65 -31.77
C LEU A 534 -13.90 2.83 -31.19
N ARG A 535 -12.76 3.48 -30.90
CA ARG A 535 -11.62 2.84 -30.22
C ARG A 535 -12.01 2.35 -28.82
N VAL A 536 -12.71 3.18 -28.06
CA VAL A 536 -13.22 2.85 -26.71
C VAL A 536 -14.29 1.77 -26.78
N LEU A 537 -15.20 1.81 -27.75
CA LEU A 537 -16.21 0.76 -27.96
C LEU A 537 -15.58 -0.58 -28.32
N TRP A 538 -14.60 -0.60 -29.23
CA TRP A 538 -13.83 -1.80 -29.59
C TRP A 538 -13.17 -2.41 -28.35
N LEU A 539 -12.49 -1.58 -27.53
CA LEU A 539 -11.85 -2.06 -26.32
C LEU A 539 -12.87 -2.58 -25.30
N ALA A 540 -13.98 -1.86 -25.09
CA ALA A 540 -15.05 -2.26 -24.18
C ALA A 540 -15.69 -3.60 -24.59
N VAL A 541 -15.97 -3.79 -25.89
CA VAL A 541 -16.48 -5.06 -26.44
C VAL A 541 -15.45 -6.18 -26.27
N SER A 542 -14.17 -5.93 -26.54
CA SER A 542 -13.10 -6.94 -26.38
C SER A 542 -12.95 -7.40 -24.92
N ILE A 543 -12.99 -6.47 -23.95
CA ILE A 543 -12.87 -6.76 -22.51
C ILE A 543 -14.14 -7.42 -21.99
N ALA A 544 -15.33 -6.94 -22.38
CA ALA A 544 -16.60 -7.54 -21.98
C ALA A 544 -16.76 -8.96 -22.54
N GLY A 545 -16.42 -9.18 -23.83
CA GLY A 545 -16.42 -10.50 -24.45
C GLY A 545 -15.46 -11.48 -23.78
N ALA A 546 -14.22 -11.06 -23.52
CA ALA A 546 -13.24 -11.86 -22.78
C ALA A 546 -13.75 -12.20 -21.36
N ALA A 547 -14.26 -11.22 -20.61
CA ALA A 547 -14.80 -11.43 -19.27
C ALA A 547 -16.01 -12.38 -19.26
N LEU A 548 -16.92 -12.26 -20.24
CA LEU A 548 -18.07 -13.15 -20.41
C LEU A 548 -17.66 -14.58 -20.76
N ILE A 549 -16.67 -14.77 -21.65
CA ILE A 549 -16.15 -16.09 -22.03
C ILE A 549 -15.48 -16.77 -20.84
N TYR A 550 -14.63 -16.04 -20.10
CA TYR A 550 -14.00 -16.54 -18.88
C TYR A 550 -15.05 -16.89 -17.81
N ALA A 551 -16.05 -16.04 -17.62
CA ALA A 551 -17.14 -16.29 -16.66
C ALA A 551 -17.98 -17.51 -17.05
N ALA A 552 -18.42 -17.61 -18.30
CA ALA A 552 -19.20 -18.74 -18.80
C ALA A 552 -18.44 -20.07 -18.68
N ALA A 553 -17.17 -20.10 -19.07
CA ALA A 553 -16.33 -21.30 -18.99
C ALA A 553 -16.04 -21.72 -17.54
N THR A 554 -15.73 -20.78 -16.64
CA THR A 554 -15.51 -21.09 -15.21
C THR A 554 -16.81 -21.47 -14.48
N MET A 555 -17.97 -20.94 -14.91
CA MET A 555 -19.28 -21.38 -14.43
C MET A 555 -19.62 -22.79 -14.91
N ALA A 556 -19.37 -23.11 -16.19
CA ALA A 556 -19.59 -24.43 -16.77
C ALA A 556 -18.71 -25.51 -16.10
N LEU A 557 -17.43 -25.21 -15.86
CA LEU A 557 -16.51 -26.06 -15.11
C LEU A 557 -16.81 -26.11 -13.60
N ARG A 558 -17.84 -25.41 -13.11
CA ARG A 558 -18.25 -25.35 -11.70
C ARG A 558 -17.06 -25.02 -10.78
N CYS A 559 -16.37 -23.91 -11.05
CA CYS A 559 -15.27 -23.43 -10.21
C CYS A 559 -15.81 -22.99 -8.83
N PRO A 560 -15.15 -23.38 -7.70
CA PRO A 560 -15.65 -23.11 -6.35
C PRO A 560 -15.78 -21.62 -6.03
N GLU A 561 -14.98 -20.76 -6.67
CA GLU A 561 -14.96 -19.30 -6.51
C GLU A 561 -16.33 -18.66 -6.77
N TRP A 562 -17.12 -19.24 -7.68
CA TRP A 562 -18.48 -18.79 -7.98
C TRP A 562 -19.47 -19.01 -6.82
N ARG A 563 -19.14 -19.86 -5.84
CA ARG A 563 -19.93 -19.98 -4.60
C ARG A 563 -19.72 -18.73 -3.74
N TRP A 564 -18.46 -18.40 -3.43
CA TRP A 564 -18.09 -17.23 -2.62
C TRP A 564 -18.67 -15.91 -3.20
N ILE A 565 -18.67 -15.75 -4.53
CA ILE A 565 -19.30 -14.61 -5.21
C ILE A 565 -20.82 -14.58 -4.98
N LYS A 566 -21.51 -15.71 -5.14
CA LYS A 566 -22.97 -15.83 -4.95
C LYS A 566 -23.39 -15.66 -3.50
N ASP A 567 -22.59 -16.17 -2.56
CA ASP A 567 -22.87 -16.09 -1.13
C ASP A 567 -22.66 -14.66 -0.61
N ALA A 568 -21.63 -13.95 -1.09
CA ALA A 568 -21.45 -12.52 -0.83
C ALA A 568 -22.58 -11.66 -1.42
N ALA A 569 -23.06 -11.97 -2.63
CA ALA A 569 -24.19 -11.29 -3.24
C ALA A 569 -25.51 -11.53 -2.47
N ARG A 570 -25.74 -12.77 -1.99
CA ARG A 570 -26.90 -13.13 -1.17
C ARG A 570 -26.85 -12.52 0.24
N GLY A 571 -25.66 -12.36 0.81
CA GLY A 571 -25.47 -11.64 2.08
C GLY A 571 -25.97 -10.19 2.02
N ARG A 572 -25.69 -9.49 0.91
CA ARG A 572 -26.21 -8.14 0.62
C ARG A 572 -27.70 -8.07 0.24
N ALA A 573 -28.39 -9.21 0.15
CA ALA A 573 -29.84 -9.28 -0.07
C ALA A 573 -30.61 -9.60 1.22
N LYS A 574 -29.91 -9.63 2.37
CA LYS A 574 -30.46 -9.89 3.71
C LYS A 574 -30.04 -8.85 4.76
N ALA A 575 -29.37 -7.78 4.33
CA ALA A 575 -28.83 -6.69 5.15
C ALA A 575 -28.86 -5.38 4.33
#